data_AF-A0A947RIB7-F1
#
_entry.id   AF-A0A947RIB7-F1
#
_cell.length_a   1.000
_cell.length_b   1.000
_cell.length_c   1.000
_cell.angle_alpha   90.00
_cell.angle_beta   90.00
_cell.angle_gamma   90.00
#
_symmetry.space_group_name_H-M   'P 1'
#
loop_
_entity.id
_entity.type
_entity.pdbx_description
1 polymer ?
#
loop_
_entity_poly.entity_id
_entity_poly.type
_entity_poly.pdbx_seq_one_letter_code
_entity_poly.pdbx_strand_id
1 'polypeptide(L)'
;GKDIRKMAISTMTVPERLLYEIKYYDETGEHLDVKNITLCSGSRDSDGCVPGVYWVGGEMCIRRCHPRGVGSVLRAREVVS
;
A
#
# COMPACT_ATOMS: atom_id res chain seq x y z
N GLY A 1 -3.53 17.16 -22.82
CA GLY A 1 -3.17 17.16 -21.39
C GLY A 1 -4.33 17.70 -20.60
N LYS A 2 -4.97 16.86 -19.78
CA LYS A 2 -6.03 17.32 -18.87
C LYS A 2 -5.88 16.60 -17.54
N ASP A 3 -5.29 17.35 -16.63
CA ASP A 3 -5.48 17.37 -15.17
C ASP A 3 -5.96 16.09 -14.48
N ILE A 4 -4.98 15.28 -14.09
CA ILE A 4 -5.11 14.24 -13.05
C ILE A 4 -5.06 14.88 -11.63
N ARG A 5 -5.11 16.23 -11.53
CA ARG A 5 -5.14 16.98 -10.25
C ARG A 5 -6.53 17.04 -9.58
N LYS A 6 -7.48 16.18 -9.99
CA LYS A 6 -8.87 16.23 -9.53
C LYS A 6 -9.35 15.03 -8.72
N MET A 7 -8.45 14.13 -8.34
CA MET A 7 -8.74 13.10 -7.35
C MET A 7 -7.65 13.17 -6.28
N ALA A 8 -7.93 13.89 -5.20
CA ALA A 8 -7.18 13.81 -3.96
C ALA A 8 -7.40 12.42 -3.31
N ILE A 9 -7.10 11.34 -4.04
CA ILE A 9 -6.85 10.04 -3.43
C ILE A 9 -5.56 10.30 -2.66
N SER A 10 -5.66 10.45 -1.34
CA SER A 10 -4.50 10.43 -0.45
C SER A 10 -3.85 9.06 -0.59
N THR A 11 -3.02 8.91 -1.61
CA THR A 11 -2.34 7.65 -1.92
C THR A 11 -1.31 7.43 -0.84
N MET A 12 -1.53 6.41 -0.01
CA MET A 12 -0.61 6.05 1.07
C MET A 12 0.80 5.85 0.52
N THR A 13 1.79 6.38 1.20
CA THR A 13 3.22 6.13 0.95
C THR A 13 3.69 4.93 1.78
N VAL A 14 4.86 4.37 1.44
CA VAL A 14 5.46 3.30 2.26
C VAL A 14 5.71 3.77 3.70
N PRO A 15 6.32 4.94 3.96
CA PRO A 15 6.54 5.43 5.33
C PRO A 15 5.24 5.59 6.14
N GLU A 16 4.19 6.15 5.55
CA GLU A 16 2.89 6.29 6.21
C GLU A 16 2.30 4.92 6.57
N ARG A 17 2.41 3.95 5.65
CA ARG A 17 1.96 2.58 5.92
C ARG A 17 2.74 1.92 7.06
N LEU A 18 4.04 2.15 7.15
CA LEU A 18 4.90 1.62 8.22
C LEU A 18 4.56 2.23 9.58
N LEU A 19 4.34 3.55 9.65
CA LEU A 19 3.91 4.20 10.88
C LEU A 19 2.53 3.68 11.34
N TYR A 20 1.62 3.45 10.40
CA TYR A 20 0.32 2.86 10.69
C TYR A 20 0.43 1.41 11.19
N GLU A 21 1.37 0.61 10.65
CA GLU A 21 1.66 -0.75 11.17
C GLU A 21 2.02 -0.71 12.65
N ILE A 22 3.00 0.13 12.99
CA ILE A 22 3.56 0.19 14.35
C ILE A 22 2.46 0.56 15.34
N LYS A 23 1.66 1.58 15.00
CA LYS A 23 0.54 2.01 15.84
C LYS A 23 -0.52 0.91 15.98
N TYR A 24 -0.92 0.28 14.87
CA TYR A 24 -1.94 -0.76 14.90
C TYR A 24 -1.49 -1.99 15.71
N TYR A 25 -0.24 -2.40 15.56
CA TYR A 25 0.33 -3.51 16.33
C TYR A 25 0.42 -3.17 17.82
N ASP A 26 0.79 -1.94 18.19
CA ASP A 26 0.79 -1.49 19.59
C ASP A 26 -0.62 -1.51 20.19
N GLU A 27 -1.65 -1.11 19.42
CA GLU A 27 -3.03 -1.07 19.88
C GLU A 27 -3.71 -2.45 19.93
N THR A 28 -3.33 -3.39 19.08
CA THR A 28 -4.08 -4.65 18.86
C THR A 28 -3.28 -5.93 19.10
N GLY A 29 -1.94 -5.86 19.01
CA GLY A 29 -1.06 -7.02 18.95
C GLY A 29 -1.12 -7.80 17.63
N GLU A 30 -1.85 -7.32 16.63
CA GLU A 30 -2.02 -7.98 15.33
C GLU A 30 -1.30 -7.22 14.19
N HIS A 31 -0.90 -7.94 13.15
CA HIS A 31 -0.31 -7.35 11.94
C HIS A 31 -1.37 -7.03 10.89
N LEU A 32 -1.25 -5.88 10.24
CA LEU A 32 -2.11 -5.56 9.10
C LEU A 32 -1.68 -6.38 7.87
N ASP A 33 -2.59 -6.59 6.92
CA ASP A 33 -2.23 -7.13 5.59
C ASP A 33 -1.58 -8.54 5.61
N VAL A 34 -1.93 -9.36 6.60
CA VAL A 34 -1.57 -10.79 6.64
C VAL A 34 -2.23 -11.60 5.51
N LYS A 35 -3.40 -11.14 5.03
CA LYS A 35 -4.17 -11.79 3.96
C LYS A 35 -4.30 -10.93 2.68
N ASN A 36 -3.82 -9.69 2.70
CA ASN A 36 -4.01 -8.72 1.61
C ASN A 36 -2.71 -7.97 1.35
N ILE A 37 -2.63 -7.24 0.23
CA ILE A 37 -1.50 -6.35 -0.06
C ILE A 37 -1.99 -4.91 -0.11
N THR A 38 -1.40 -4.03 0.69
CA THR A 38 -1.66 -2.59 0.61
C THR A 38 -0.73 -1.97 -0.43
N LEU A 39 -1.30 -1.36 -1.48
CA LEU A 39 -0.53 -0.62 -2.48
C LEU A 39 -0.25 0.81 -2.01
N CYS A 40 1.03 1.15 -1.92
CA CYS A 40 1.52 2.47 -1.55
C CYS A 40 1.75 3.34 -2.79
N SER A 41 0.67 3.75 -3.45
CA SER A 41 0.70 4.53 -4.69
C SER A 41 1.32 5.92 -4.56
N GLY A 42 1.49 6.44 -3.34
CA GLY A 42 2.23 7.67 -3.07
C GLY A 42 3.74 7.52 -3.22
N SER A 43 4.25 6.29 -3.27
CA SER A 43 5.66 5.96 -3.48
C SER A 43 5.91 5.36 -4.87
N ARG A 44 5.13 5.77 -5.88
CA ARG A 44 5.25 5.27 -7.26
C ARG A 44 6.57 5.72 -7.90
N ASP A 45 7.32 4.77 -8.46
CA ASP A 45 8.56 5.03 -9.20
C ASP A 45 8.29 5.62 -10.60
N SER A 46 9.31 6.24 -11.22
CA SER A 46 9.25 6.78 -12.59
C SER A 46 8.87 5.74 -13.64
N ASP A 47 9.16 4.47 -13.38
CA ASP A 47 8.80 3.33 -14.24
C ASP A 47 7.34 2.88 -14.06
N GLY A 48 6.56 3.60 -13.24
CA GLY A 48 5.16 3.34 -12.97
C GLY A 48 4.89 2.19 -11.99
N CYS A 49 5.95 1.57 -11.43
CA CYS A 49 5.83 0.56 -10.39
C CYS A 49 5.28 1.17 -9.09
N VAL A 50 4.35 0.47 -8.45
CA VAL A 50 3.79 0.86 -7.15
C VAL A 50 4.27 -0.13 -6.09
N PRO A 51 4.92 0.30 -5.01
CA PRO A 51 5.28 -0.60 -3.93
C PRO A 51 4.02 -1.09 -3.22
N GLY A 52 3.99 -2.38 -2.86
CA GLY A 52 2.96 -3.01 -2.07
C GLY A 52 3.56 -3.60 -0.80
N VAL A 53 2.89 -3.42 0.34
CA VAL A 53 3.31 -3.90 1.65
C VAL A 53 2.32 -4.97 2.13
N TYR A 54 2.85 -6.09 2.64
CA TYR A 54 2.06 -7.19 3.18
C TYR A 54 2.86 -7.97 4.21
N TRP A 55 2.16 -8.80 5.01
CA TRP A 55 2.79 -9.69 5.98
C TRP A 55 2.63 -11.14 5.57
N VAL A 56 3.70 -11.91 5.68
CA VAL A 56 3.70 -13.36 5.42
C VAL A 56 4.68 -14.04 6.36
N GLY A 57 4.26 -15.12 7.03
CA GLY A 57 5.15 -15.90 7.89
C GLY A 57 5.77 -15.14 9.08
N GLY A 58 5.13 -14.04 9.53
CA GLY A 58 5.69 -13.18 10.59
C GLY A 58 6.72 -12.17 10.12
N GLU A 59 6.91 -12.03 8.80
CA GLU A 59 7.80 -11.05 8.20
C GLU A 59 6.99 -10.04 7.38
N MET A 60 7.42 -8.78 7.45
CA MET A 60 6.88 -7.72 6.61
C MET A 60 7.64 -7.69 5.28
N CYS A 61 6.89 -7.83 4.18
CA CYS A 61 7.43 -7.86 2.83
C CYS A 61 7.00 -6.61 2.04
N ILE A 62 7.95 -6.05 1.29
CA ILE A 62 7.70 -4.95 0.35
C ILE A 62 7.95 -5.47 -1.08
N ARG A 63 6.91 -5.46 -1.92
CA ARG A 63 6.99 -5.92 -3.30
C ARG A 63 6.70 -4.79 -4.27
N ARG A 64 7.51 -4.67 -5.33
CA ARG A 64 7.20 -3.79 -6.45
C ARG A 64 6.09 -4.40 -7.30
N CYS A 65 4.96 -3.72 -7.39
CA CYS A 65 3.83 -4.12 -8.23
C CYS A 65 3.90 -3.34 -9.54
N HIS A 66 4.27 -4.02 -10.63
CA HIS A 66 4.28 -3.42 -11.95
C HIS A 66 2.83 -3.30 -12.47
N PRO A 67 2.43 -2.18 -13.08
CA PRO A 67 1.09 -2.02 -13.65
C PRO A 67 0.71 -3.04 -14.75
N ARG A 68 1.68 -3.81 -15.26
CA ARG A 68 1.45 -4.88 -16.26
C ARG A 68 1.20 -6.26 -15.65
N GLY A 69 1.43 -6.43 -14.34
CA GLY A 69 1.23 -7.69 -13.62
C GLY A 69 -0.09 -7.65 -12.86
N VAL A 70 -1.18 -7.99 -13.54
CA VAL A 70 -2.55 -8.03 -12.98
C VAL A 70 -2.70 -9.27 -12.10
N GLY A 71 -2.11 -9.24 -10.90
CA GLY A 71 -2.35 -10.25 -9.87
C GLY A 71 -3.58 -9.85 -9.04
N SER A 72 -4.61 -10.68 -9.04
CA SER A 72 -5.95 -10.50 -8.43
C SER A 72 -6.01 -10.22 -6.91
N VAL A 73 -4.87 -10.00 -6.23
CA VAL A 73 -4.77 -9.81 -4.77
C VAL A 73 -4.47 -8.35 -4.38
N LEU A 74 -4.45 -7.43 -5.36
CA LEU A 74 -4.12 -6.03 -5.14
C LEU A 74 -5.37 -5.22 -4.79
N ARG A 75 -5.66 -5.05 -3.49
CA ARG A 75 -6.66 -4.09 -3.03
C ARG A 75 -5.96 -2.79 -2.63
N ALA A 76 -6.06 -1.76 -3.47
CA ALA A 76 -5.84 -0.39 -3.01
C ALA A 76 -6.91 -0.07 -1.96
N ARG A 77 -6.51 0.19 -0.72
CA ARG A 77 -7.44 0.66 0.31
C ARG A 77 -7.67 2.15 0.09
N GLU A 78 -8.91 2.51 -0.21
CA GLU A 78 -9.39 3.89 -0.17
C GLU A 78 -9.62 4.25 1.29
N VAL A 79 -9.07 5.39 1.73
CA VAL A 79 -9.38 5.97 3.03
C VAL A 79 -10.80 6.53 2.92
N VAL A 80 -11.76 5.90 3.61
CA VAL A 80 -13.13 6.40 3.67
C VAL A 80 -13.21 7.40 4.83
N SER A 81 -13.53 8.65 4.50
CA SER A 81 -13.81 9.74 5.45
C SER A 81 -15.22 9.65 6.01
#